data_AF-W6YN23-F1
#
_entry.id   AF-W6YN23-F1
#
_cell.length_a   1.000
_cell.length_b   1.000
_cell.length_c   1.000
_cell.angle_alpha   90.00
_cell.angle_beta   90.00
_cell.angle_gamma   90.00
#
_symmetry.space_group_name_H-M   'P 1'
#
loop_
_entity.id
_entity.type
_entity.pdbx_description
1 polymer ?
#
loop_
_entity_poly.entity_id
_entity_poly.type
_entity_poly.pdbx_seq_one_letter_code
_entity_poly.pdbx_strand_id
1 'polypeptide(L)'
;MHASSFIALALGATTVSAAAQKSCDPACQFPKSLDCPVRGGVHIDQKDLIDAVKAGDRSQPPRETSAANLATKYCSGLKTYPLWITGLPNNAGSVYYAASPSGTFYYCGTTSGRHPSGWPDQCKENF
;
A
#
# COMPACT_ATOMS: atom_id res chain seq x y z
N MET A 1 53.00 25.69 3.70
CA MET A 1 51.66 26.22 3.40
C MET A 1 50.82 25.05 2.90
N HIS A 2 49.93 24.51 3.74
CA HIS A 2 48.99 23.46 3.35
C HIS A 2 47.59 24.03 3.57
N ALA A 3 46.91 24.39 2.49
CA ALA A 3 45.55 24.91 2.53
C ALA A 3 44.60 23.72 2.31
N SER A 4 44.10 23.14 3.40
CA SER A 4 43.04 22.12 3.33
C SER A 4 41.72 22.83 3.06
N SER A 5 41.22 22.67 1.84
CA SER A 5 39.89 23.16 1.45
C SER A 5 38.84 22.18 1.95
N PHE A 6 38.00 22.61 2.90
CA PHE A 6 36.81 21.89 3.30
C PHE A 6 35.68 22.27 2.34
N ILE A 7 35.22 21.31 1.52
CA ILE A 7 34.00 21.47 0.73
C ILE A 7 32.82 21.27 1.69
N ALA A 8 32.19 22.38 2.09
CA ALA A 8 30.90 22.37 2.76
C ALA A 8 29.84 21.90 1.76
N LEU A 9 29.44 20.63 1.86
CA LEU A 9 28.34 20.08 1.09
C LEU A 9 27.04 20.67 1.66
N ALA A 10 26.54 21.72 1.03
CA ALA A 10 25.22 22.27 1.32
C ALA A 10 24.19 21.18 1.01
N LEU A 11 23.62 20.56 2.05
CA LEU A 11 22.40 19.78 1.93
C LEU A 11 21.28 20.75 1.54
N GLY A 12 21.12 20.94 0.23
CA GLY A 12 19.90 21.49 -0.32
C GLY A 12 18.77 20.54 0.03
N ALA A 13 18.06 20.85 1.12
CA ALA A 13 16.79 20.25 1.43
C ALA A 13 15.82 20.59 0.30
N THR A 14 15.78 19.73 -0.72
CA THR A 14 14.65 19.68 -1.63
C THR A 14 13.48 19.24 -0.78
N THR A 15 12.70 20.22 -0.30
CA THR A 15 11.36 19.98 0.21
C THR A 15 10.54 19.48 -0.96
N VAL A 16 10.61 18.17 -1.21
CA VAL A 16 9.71 17.46 -2.10
C VAL A 16 8.32 17.82 -1.61
N SER A 17 7.61 18.59 -2.43
CA SER A 17 6.21 18.89 -2.18
C SER A 17 5.47 17.56 -2.20
N ALA A 18 5.32 16.96 -1.02
CA ALA A 18 4.28 16.01 -0.74
C ALA A 18 2.98 16.78 -0.99
N ALA A 19 2.48 16.68 -2.23
CA ALA A 19 1.14 17.09 -2.56
C ALA A 19 0.25 16.57 -1.43
N ALA A 20 -0.43 17.49 -0.77
CA ALA A 20 -1.16 17.28 0.46
C ALA A 20 -2.08 16.06 0.39
N GLN A 21 -1.54 14.87 0.70
CA GLN A 21 -2.34 13.74 1.14
C GLN A 21 -2.77 14.13 2.53
N LYS A 22 -3.95 14.77 2.56
CA LYS A 22 -4.76 15.05 3.75
C LYS A 22 -4.44 13.96 4.80
N SER A 23 -3.85 14.36 5.91
CA SER A 23 -3.54 13.48 7.04
C SER A 23 -4.77 12.61 7.36
N CYS A 24 -4.73 11.34 6.98
CA CYS A 24 -5.71 10.32 7.33
C CYS A 24 -4.98 9.15 7.97
N ASP A 25 -4.53 9.37 9.20
CA ASP A 25 -3.92 8.30 9.97
C ASP A 25 -5.02 7.36 10.53
N PRO A 26 -4.87 6.02 10.49
CA PRO A 26 -3.80 5.23 9.87
C PRO A 26 -4.16 4.57 8.53
N ALA A 27 -5.33 4.83 7.95
CA ALA A 27 -5.84 4.10 6.79
C ALA A 27 -6.28 5.05 5.66
N CYS A 28 -5.30 5.70 5.05
CA CYS A 28 -5.55 6.62 3.95
C CYS A 28 -6.05 5.88 2.71
N GLN A 29 -7.15 6.37 2.12
CA GLN A 29 -7.68 5.94 0.82
C GLN A 29 -8.20 4.49 0.80
N PHE A 30 -8.47 3.88 1.96
CA PHE A 30 -9.12 2.58 2.02
C PHE A 30 -10.59 2.71 1.59
N PRO A 31 -11.13 1.78 0.78
CA PRO A 31 -12.54 1.75 0.45
C PRO A 31 -13.38 1.51 1.72
N LYS A 32 -14.65 1.93 1.71
CA LYS A 32 -15.64 1.66 2.78
C LYS A 32 -15.96 0.18 2.91
N SER A 33 -15.88 -0.56 1.81
CA SER A 33 -15.96 -2.01 1.80
C SER A 33 -15.40 -2.62 0.52
N LEU A 34 -15.21 -3.94 0.54
CA LEU A 34 -14.82 -4.75 -0.61
C LEU A 34 -15.85 -5.86 -0.84
N ASP A 35 -16.21 -6.09 -2.09
CA ASP A 35 -16.95 -7.27 -2.53
C ASP A 35 -16.02 -8.18 -3.35
N CYS A 36 -15.60 -9.28 -2.75
CA CYS A 36 -14.65 -10.22 -3.34
C CYS A 36 -15.41 -11.39 -4.00
N PRO A 37 -15.14 -11.74 -5.28
CA PRO A 37 -15.94 -12.71 -6.03
C PRO A 37 -15.76 -14.17 -5.58
N VAL A 38 -14.79 -14.47 -4.71
CA VAL A 38 -14.54 -15.86 -4.28
C VAL A 38 -15.72 -16.45 -3.51
N ARG A 39 -15.89 -17.77 -3.61
CA ARG A 39 -16.83 -18.56 -2.77
C ARG A 39 -18.29 -18.06 -2.81
N GLY A 40 -18.73 -17.47 -3.91
CA GLY A 40 -20.09 -16.96 -4.06
C GLY A 40 -20.28 -15.51 -3.56
N GLY A 41 -19.17 -14.81 -3.27
CA GLY A 41 -19.18 -13.42 -2.80
C GLY A 41 -18.80 -13.33 -1.32
N VAL A 42 -17.77 -12.56 -1.02
CA VAL A 42 -17.38 -12.20 0.34
C VAL A 42 -17.38 -10.68 0.46
N HIS A 43 -18.20 -10.18 1.37
CA HIS A 43 -18.19 -8.77 1.77
C HIS A 43 -17.18 -8.55 2.89
N ILE A 44 -16.41 -7.47 2.80
CA ILE A 44 -15.45 -7.07 3.84
C ILE A 44 -15.65 -5.59 4.12
N ASP A 45 -15.97 -5.27 5.37
CA ASP A 45 -16.05 -3.89 5.82
C ASP A 45 -14.67 -3.23 5.90
N GLN A 46 -14.63 -1.90 5.76
CA GLN A 46 -13.39 -1.12 5.88
C GLN A 46 -12.62 -1.41 7.16
N LYS A 47 -13.34 -1.61 8.29
CA LYS A 47 -12.72 -1.93 9.57
C LYS A 47 -11.92 -3.23 9.50
N ASP A 48 -12.51 -4.30 8.97
CA ASP A 48 -11.85 -5.61 8.88
C ASP A 48 -10.69 -5.58 7.88
N LEU A 49 -10.83 -4.81 6.81
CA LEU A 49 -9.75 -4.56 5.85
C LEU A 49 -8.55 -3.86 6.54
N ILE A 50 -8.81 -2.83 7.33
CA ILE A 50 -7.77 -2.10 8.06
C ILE A 50 -7.12 -3.00 9.11
N ASP A 51 -7.92 -3.78 9.84
CA ASP A 51 -7.42 -4.68 10.88
C ASP A 51 -6.54 -5.78 10.26
N ALA A 52 -6.92 -6.33 9.10
CA ALA A 52 -6.10 -7.28 8.35
C ALA A 52 -4.76 -6.66 7.91
N VAL A 53 -4.77 -5.41 7.43
CA VAL A 53 -3.54 -4.70 7.08
C VAL A 53 -2.67 -4.46 8.30
N LYS A 54 -3.23 -3.97 9.41
CA LYS A 54 -2.49 -3.74 10.66
C LYS A 54 -1.82 -5.02 11.16
N ALA A 55 -2.55 -6.14 11.13
CA ALA A 55 -2.08 -7.46 11.56
C ALA A 55 -1.15 -8.16 10.55
N GLY A 56 -0.98 -7.62 9.34
CA GLY A 56 -0.12 -8.20 8.32
C GLY A 56 1.34 -8.36 8.79
N ASP A 57 1.92 -9.53 8.56
CA ASP A 57 3.31 -9.82 8.90
C ASP A 57 4.27 -8.99 8.04
N ARG A 58 5.22 -8.34 8.70
CA ARG A 58 6.29 -7.52 8.09
C ARG A 58 7.68 -7.93 8.58
N SER A 59 7.80 -9.12 9.16
CA SER A 59 9.08 -9.68 9.62
C SER A 59 10.00 -10.08 8.47
N GLN A 60 9.42 -10.37 7.30
CA GLN A 60 10.13 -10.68 6.06
C GLN A 60 10.34 -9.42 5.21
N PRO A 61 11.27 -9.45 4.24
CA PRO A 61 11.40 -8.37 3.27
C PRO A 61 10.07 -8.07 2.56
N PRO A 62 9.82 -6.81 2.20
CA PRO A 62 8.60 -6.44 1.49
C PRO A 62 8.54 -7.11 0.12
N ARG A 63 7.33 -7.19 -0.44
CA ARG A 63 7.12 -7.74 -1.78
C ARG A 63 7.86 -6.92 -2.84
N GLU A 64 7.85 -5.60 -2.68
CA GLU A 64 8.61 -4.66 -3.51
C GLU A 64 9.16 -3.55 -2.61
N THR A 65 10.33 -3.00 -2.94
CA THR A 65 10.90 -1.85 -2.23
C THR A 65 10.14 -0.54 -2.51
N SER A 66 9.33 -0.51 -3.57
CA SER A 66 8.53 0.63 -4.00
C SER A 66 7.11 0.18 -4.36
N ALA A 67 6.10 0.72 -3.68
CA ALA A 67 4.69 0.45 -3.95
C ALA A 67 4.24 0.98 -5.32
N ALA A 68 4.95 1.96 -5.88
CA ALA A 68 4.73 2.43 -7.24
C ALA A 68 5.07 1.39 -8.32
N ASN A 69 5.79 0.31 -7.99
CA ASN A 69 6.02 -0.81 -8.91
C ASN A 69 4.73 -1.61 -9.17
N LEU A 70 3.78 -1.56 -8.23
CA LEU A 70 2.44 -2.07 -8.48
C LEU A 70 1.69 -1.02 -9.31
N ALA A 71 1.46 -1.35 -10.58
CA ALA A 71 0.83 -0.47 -11.56
C ALA A 71 -0.68 -0.27 -11.32
N THR A 72 -1.06 0.20 -10.13
CA THR A 72 -2.43 0.56 -9.76
C THR A 72 -2.54 2.07 -9.62
N LYS A 73 -3.77 2.58 -9.81
CA LYS A 73 -4.06 4.01 -9.64
C LYS A 73 -3.81 4.51 -8.21
N TYR A 74 -3.77 3.61 -7.23
CA TYR A 74 -3.66 3.95 -5.81
C TYR A 74 -2.22 4.17 -5.35
N CYS A 75 -1.27 3.38 -5.87
CA CYS A 75 0.10 3.39 -5.36
C CYS A 75 1.16 3.89 -6.35
N SER A 76 0.76 4.31 -7.56
CA SER A 76 1.64 4.87 -8.60
C SER A 76 2.53 6.05 -8.14
N GLY A 77 2.12 6.79 -7.10
CA GLY A 77 2.89 7.89 -6.50
C GLY A 77 3.79 7.49 -5.33
N LEU A 78 3.63 6.28 -4.77
CA LEU A 78 4.26 5.85 -3.53
C LEU A 78 5.62 5.18 -3.77
N LYS A 79 6.57 5.95 -4.33
CA LYS A 79 7.90 5.47 -4.73
C LYS A 79 8.85 5.19 -3.56
N THR A 80 8.59 5.81 -2.42
CA THR A 80 9.45 5.75 -1.22
C THR A 80 8.94 4.77 -0.16
N TYR A 81 7.76 4.18 -0.37
CA TYR A 81 7.17 3.23 0.57
C TYR A 81 7.19 1.82 -0.01
N PRO A 82 7.62 0.81 0.76
CA PRO A 82 7.60 -0.57 0.31
C PRO A 82 6.17 -1.10 0.12
N LEU A 83 6.03 -2.03 -0.83
CA LEU A 83 4.80 -2.77 -1.05
C LEU A 83 4.74 -4.01 -0.16
N TRP A 84 3.64 -4.16 0.54
CA TRP A 84 3.33 -5.33 1.34
C TRP A 84 2.10 -6.04 0.78
N ILE A 85 1.96 -7.30 1.15
CA ILE A 85 0.79 -8.13 0.86
C ILE A 85 0.40 -8.87 2.13
N THR A 86 -0.90 -8.95 2.40
CA THR A 86 -1.45 -9.81 3.46
C THR A 86 -2.76 -10.44 3.00
N GLY A 87 -3.16 -11.52 3.66
CA GLY A 87 -4.43 -12.18 3.39
C GLY A 87 -5.61 -11.34 3.86
N LEU A 88 -6.69 -11.37 3.08
CA LEU A 88 -7.99 -10.85 3.48
C LEU A 88 -8.73 -11.88 4.35
N PRO A 89 -9.61 -11.44 5.27
CA PRO A 89 -10.42 -12.32 6.09
C PRO A 89 -11.26 -13.30 5.25
N ASN A 90 -11.67 -14.41 5.88
CA ASN A 90 -12.47 -15.47 5.25
C ASN A 90 -11.82 -16.12 4.01
N ASN A 91 -10.50 -15.97 3.84
CA ASN A 91 -9.76 -16.35 2.64
C ASN A 91 -10.32 -15.68 1.38
N ALA A 92 -10.76 -14.42 1.50
CA ALA A 92 -11.33 -13.65 0.40
C ALA A 92 -10.31 -13.29 -0.68
N GLY A 93 -9.02 -13.49 -0.43
CA GLY A 93 -7.93 -13.11 -1.31
C GLY A 93 -6.81 -12.43 -0.53
N SER A 94 -6.14 -11.50 -1.18
CA SER A 94 -5.05 -10.71 -0.58
C SER A 94 -5.23 -9.22 -0.87
N VAL A 95 -4.77 -8.39 0.05
CA VAL A 95 -4.66 -6.94 -0.12
C VAL A 95 -3.20 -6.55 -0.29
N TYR A 96 -2.95 -5.69 -1.26
CA TYR A 96 -1.69 -4.99 -1.43
C TYR A 96 -1.80 -3.62 -0.76
N TYR A 97 -0.77 -3.26 -0.01
CA TYR A 97 -0.74 -1.97 0.68
C TYR A 97 0.69 -1.46 0.82
N ALA A 98 0.85 -0.14 0.91
CA ALA A 98 2.11 0.49 1.28
C ALA A 98 2.10 0.84 2.76
N ALA A 99 3.26 0.74 3.41
CA ALA A 99 3.42 1.13 4.81
C ALA A 99 4.47 2.24 4.93
N SER A 100 4.07 3.35 5.53
CA SER A 100 4.98 4.42 5.94
C SER A 100 5.75 4.01 7.20
N PRO A 101 7.01 4.45 7.37
CA PRO A 101 7.73 4.33 8.65
C PRO A 101 6.98 4.94 9.85
N SER A 102 6.06 5.88 9.60
CA SER A 102 5.21 6.51 10.62
C SER A 102 4.02 5.66 11.08
N GLY A 103 3.79 4.48 10.49
CA GLY A 103 2.65 3.63 10.83
C GLY A 103 1.37 3.87 10.01
N THR A 104 1.43 4.76 9.01
CA THR A 104 0.31 5.01 8.08
C THR A 104 0.29 3.96 6.96
N PHE A 105 -0.89 3.46 6.62
CA PHE A 105 -1.11 2.50 5.55
C PHE A 105 -1.83 3.14 4.35
N TYR A 106 -1.43 2.71 3.15
CA TYR A 106 -2.04 3.12 1.89
C TYR A 106 -2.55 1.88 1.17
N TYR A 107 -3.83 1.88 0.80
CA TYR A 107 -4.41 0.80 0.01
C TYR A 107 -3.83 0.83 -1.41
N CYS A 108 -3.38 -0.31 -1.93
CA CYS A 108 -2.84 -0.41 -3.29
C CYS A 108 -3.69 -1.27 -4.24
N GLY A 109 -4.62 -2.06 -3.73
CA GLY A 109 -5.44 -2.97 -4.53
C GLY A 109 -5.65 -4.31 -3.85
N THR A 110 -6.42 -5.19 -4.49
CA THR A 110 -6.65 -6.56 -4.03
C THR A 110 -6.49 -7.56 -5.16
N THR A 111 -6.30 -8.82 -4.78
CA THR A 111 -6.48 -9.98 -5.64
C THR A 111 -7.41 -10.96 -4.95
N SER A 112 -8.36 -11.53 -5.67
CA SER A 112 -9.39 -12.39 -5.13
C SER A 112 -9.82 -13.40 -6.18
N GLY A 113 -9.50 -14.68 -5.98
CA GLY A 113 -9.94 -15.72 -6.90
C GLY A 113 -9.34 -15.60 -8.31
N ARG A 114 -10.06 -16.14 -9.29
CA ARG A 114 -9.61 -16.24 -10.68
C ARG A 114 -10.78 -15.94 -11.62
N HIS A 115 -10.58 -14.96 -12.49
CA HIS A 115 -11.51 -14.62 -13.54
C HIS A 115 -11.61 -15.78 -14.55
N PRO A 116 -12.75 -15.98 -15.27
CA PRO A 116 -12.90 -17.02 -16.29
C PRO A 116 -11.82 -17.03 -17.38
N SER A 117 -11.17 -15.89 -17.62
CA SER A 117 -10.03 -15.76 -18.54
C SER A 117 -8.72 -16.37 -18.00
N GLY A 118 -8.70 -16.88 -16.76
CA GLY A 118 -7.53 -17.46 -16.12
C GLY A 118 -6.62 -16.45 -15.40
N TRP A 119 -6.96 -15.16 -15.42
CA TRP A 119 -6.25 -14.11 -14.68
C TRP A 119 -6.75 -13.98 -13.24
N PRO A 120 -5.94 -13.49 -12.28
CA PRO A 120 -6.42 -13.15 -10.95
C PRO A 120 -7.56 -12.14 -11.05
N ASP A 121 -8.66 -12.38 -10.34
CA ASP A 121 -9.75 -11.40 -10.22
C ASP A 121 -9.46 -10.43 -9.07
N GLN A 122 -10.24 -9.37 -8.95
CA GLN A 122 -10.08 -8.34 -7.92
C GLN A 122 -11.37 -8.19 -7.12
N CYS A 123 -11.25 -7.77 -5.86
CA CYS A 123 -12.44 -7.36 -5.13
C CYS A 123 -12.94 -6.03 -5.70
N LYS A 124 -14.25 -5.89 -5.82
CA LYS A 124 -14.88 -4.61 -6.14
C LYS A 124 -14.78 -3.69 -4.93
N GLU A 125 -14.32 -2.46 -5.18
CA GLU A 125 -14.12 -1.44 -4.15
C GLU A 125 -15.34 -0.53 -4.06
N ASN A 126 -15.88 -0.34 -2.85
CA ASN A 126 -16.99 0.56 -2.58
C ASN A 126 -16.49 1.77 -1.77
N PHE A 127 -16.61 2.99 -2.30
CA PHE A 127 -16.09 4.23 -1.69
C PHE A 127 -17.15 5.12 -1.04
#